data_AF-Q3IGA1-F1
#
_entry.id   AF-Q3IGA1-F1
#
_cell.length_a   1.000
_cell.length_b   1.000
_cell.length_c   1.000
_cell.angle_alpha   90.00
_cell.angle_beta   90.00
_cell.angle_gamma   90.00
#
_symmetry.space_group_name_H-M   'P 1'
#
loop_
_entity.id
_entity.type
_entity.pdbx_description
1 polymer ?
#
loop_
_entity_poly.entity_id
_entity_poly.type
_entity_poly.pdbx_seq_one_letter_code
_entity_poly.pdbx_strand_id
1 'polypeptide(L)'
;MSKQKQAIVDWSLRYQQLANSSENALLQQFYASAFNQPAAAIADVPFVAMDFETTGLDSEADDIVSVGLVPFNLQRIYCKHSRHWVVQPRRNLHEESIIIHGITHSEVDDAPDFNRIIEPLLAALSGKVVVVHYAAIERPFLNNALLLRLHEGIEFALVDTMDIEKRALTARQGLIGRLFNSKIGSLRLNDCRKRYSLPAYNNHNALTDALATAELLQAQLSHHYRLDTPIDDLWI
;
A
#
# COMPACT_ATOMS: atom_id res chain seq x y z
N MET A 1 -5.72 -17.27 24.97
CA MET A 1 -6.51 -16.61 23.91
C MET A 1 -6.02 -17.15 22.58
N SER A 2 -6.81 -18.00 21.91
CA SER A 2 -6.43 -18.59 20.62
C SER A 2 -6.37 -17.51 19.56
N LYS A 3 -5.22 -17.35 18.90
CA LYS A 3 -5.14 -16.58 17.65
C LYS A 3 -6.06 -17.27 16.64
N GLN A 4 -7.19 -16.66 16.32
CA GLN A 4 -7.96 -17.05 15.14
C GLN A 4 -7.01 -16.93 13.94
N LYS A 5 -6.74 -18.06 13.29
CA LYS A 5 -5.99 -18.11 12.04
C LYS A 5 -6.90 -17.42 11.02
N GLN A 6 -6.57 -16.19 10.64
CA GLN A 6 -7.33 -15.44 9.64
C GLN A 6 -7.47 -16.32 8.40
N ALA A 7 -8.71 -16.52 7.94
CA ALA A 7 -8.97 -17.36 6.78
C ALA A 7 -8.22 -16.77 5.57
N ILE A 8 -7.45 -17.61 4.89
CA ILE A 8 -6.76 -17.22 3.65
C ILE A 8 -7.85 -16.89 2.63
N VAL A 9 -7.90 -15.66 2.16
CA VAL A 9 -8.86 -15.20 1.16
C VAL A 9 -8.40 -15.72 -0.20
N ASP A 10 -9.26 -16.46 -0.89
CA ASP A 10 -9.08 -16.75 -2.32
C ASP A 10 -9.41 -15.47 -3.09
N TRP A 11 -8.39 -14.65 -3.34
CA TRP A 11 -8.53 -13.38 -4.03
C TRP A 11 -9.06 -13.54 -5.45
N SER A 12 -8.79 -14.67 -6.10
CA SER A 12 -9.28 -14.93 -7.46
C SER A 12 -10.81 -15.05 -7.48
N LEU A 13 -11.34 -15.85 -6.56
CA LEU A 13 -12.78 -15.99 -6.37
C LEU A 13 -13.39 -14.68 -5.84
N ARG A 14 -12.71 -14.00 -4.91
CA ARG A 14 -13.19 -12.76 -4.30
C ARG A 14 -13.35 -11.66 -5.34
N TYR A 15 -12.39 -11.48 -6.24
CA TYR A 15 -12.49 -10.50 -7.32
C TYR A 15 -13.63 -10.82 -8.29
N GLN A 16 -13.86 -12.10 -8.63
CA GLN A 16 -14.99 -12.48 -9.46
C GLN A 16 -16.34 -12.15 -8.80
N GLN A 17 -16.47 -12.44 -7.49
CA GLN A 17 -17.67 -12.10 -6.73
C GLN A 17 -17.91 -10.60 -6.73
N LEU A 18 -16.88 -9.81 -6.38
CA LEU A 18 -16.97 -8.35 -6.32
C LEU A 18 -17.26 -7.74 -7.70
N ALA A 19 -16.60 -8.21 -8.77
CA ALA A 19 -16.89 -7.75 -10.13
C ALA A 19 -18.36 -7.97 -10.53
N ASN A 20 -18.99 -9.05 -10.07
CA ASN A 20 -20.39 -9.37 -10.36
C ASN A 20 -21.39 -8.67 -9.43
N SER A 21 -20.99 -8.35 -8.19
CA SER A 21 -21.88 -7.77 -7.18
C SER A 21 -21.78 -6.26 -7.04
N SER A 22 -20.66 -5.66 -7.47
CA SER A 22 -20.47 -4.21 -7.39
C SER A 22 -21.54 -3.47 -8.18
N GLU A 23 -22.00 -2.35 -7.65
CA GLU A 23 -22.99 -1.49 -8.31
C GLU A 23 -22.29 -0.35 -9.07
N ASN A 24 -21.11 0.06 -8.61
CA ASN A 24 -20.31 1.09 -9.25
C ASN A 24 -19.49 0.55 -10.44
N ALA A 25 -19.64 1.16 -11.61
CA ALA A 25 -18.94 0.74 -12.84
C ALA A 25 -17.40 0.80 -12.73
N LEU A 26 -16.84 1.77 -11.98
CA LEU A 26 -15.40 1.87 -11.79
C LEU A 26 -14.85 0.72 -10.96
N LEU A 27 -15.60 0.29 -9.92
CA LEU A 27 -15.24 -0.84 -9.09
C LEU A 27 -15.40 -2.17 -9.84
N GLN A 28 -16.50 -2.35 -10.59
CA GLN A 28 -16.67 -3.49 -11.48
C GLN A 28 -15.47 -3.62 -12.45
N GLN A 29 -15.07 -2.52 -13.09
CA GLN A 29 -13.93 -2.50 -14.01
C GLN A 29 -12.61 -2.80 -13.28
N PHE A 30 -12.39 -2.22 -12.10
CA PHE A 30 -11.21 -2.51 -11.28
C PHE A 30 -11.12 -4.01 -10.96
N TYR A 31 -12.19 -4.62 -10.46
CA TYR A 31 -12.19 -6.04 -10.12
C TYR A 31 -12.06 -6.96 -11.34
N ALA A 32 -12.72 -6.64 -12.45
CA ALA A 32 -12.60 -7.39 -13.70
C ALA A 32 -11.18 -7.37 -14.29
N SER A 33 -10.39 -6.35 -13.94
CA SER A 33 -9.01 -6.16 -14.40
C SER A 33 -7.96 -6.36 -13.31
N ALA A 34 -8.38 -6.78 -12.10
CA ALA A 34 -7.46 -7.02 -11.00
C ALA A 34 -6.47 -8.14 -11.37
N PHE A 35 -5.25 -8.04 -10.87
CA PHE A 35 -4.26 -9.09 -11.09
C PHE A 35 -4.76 -10.41 -10.47
N ASN A 36 -4.95 -11.44 -11.31
CA ASN A 36 -5.66 -12.66 -10.94
C ASN A 36 -4.88 -13.94 -11.26
N GLN A 37 -3.57 -13.93 -10.99
CA GLN A 37 -2.68 -15.07 -11.20
C GLN A 37 -1.97 -15.41 -9.88
N PRO A 38 -2.64 -16.03 -8.89
CA PRO A 38 -2.08 -16.28 -7.55
C PRO A 38 -0.77 -17.09 -7.58
N ALA A 39 -0.68 -18.08 -8.48
CA ALA A 39 0.50 -18.91 -8.65
C ALA A 39 1.60 -18.29 -9.53
N ALA A 40 1.44 -17.05 -10.00
CA ALA A 40 2.48 -16.39 -10.78
C ALA A 40 3.75 -16.21 -9.94
N ALA A 41 4.89 -16.46 -10.55
CA ALA A 41 6.19 -16.21 -9.94
C ALA A 41 6.35 -14.70 -9.68
N ILE A 42 6.82 -14.31 -8.50
CA ILE A 42 7.04 -12.89 -8.15
C ILE A 42 7.91 -12.13 -9.17
N ALA A 43 8.76 -12.83 -9.92
CA ALA A 43 9.59 -12.24 -10.98
C ALA A 43 8.80 -11.68 -12.17
N ASP A 44 7.60 -12.22 -12.43
CA ASP A 44 6.74 -11.88 -13.57
C ASP A 44 5.57 -10.97 -13.17
N VAL A 45 5.47 -10.62 -11.87
CA VAL A 45 4.36 -9.81 -11.35
C VAL A 45 4.60 -8.32 -11.63
N PRO A 46 3.63 -7.62 -12.24
CA PRO A 46 3.62 -6.17 -12.28
C PRO A 46 3.10 -5.61 -10.95
N PHE A 47 3.85 -4.68 -10.36
CA PHE A 47 3.53 -4.06 -9.08
C PHE A 47 3.23 -2.56 -9.22
N VAL A 48 2.54 -2.02 -8.22
CA VAL A 48 2.43 -0.59 -7.99
C VAL A 48 2.56 -0.30 -6.50
N ALA A 49 3.59 0.45 -6.13
CA ALA A 49 3.73 0.94 -4.77
C ALA A 49 2.79 2.13 -4.59
N MET A 50 2.10 2.16 -3.44
CA MET A 50 1.13 3.18 -3.08
C MET A 50 1.42 3.66 -1.66
N ASP A 51 1.29 4.96 -1.46
CA ASP A 51 1.43 5.60 -0.17
C ASP A 51 0.50 6.83 -0.11
N PHE A 52 0.03 7.17 1.10
CA PHE A 52 -0.87 8.30 1.34
C PHE A 52 -0.30 9.22 2.43
N GLU A 53 -0.46 10.52 2.22
CA GLU A 53 -0.45 11.47 3.35
C GLU A 53 -1.90 11.73 3.76
N THR A 54 -2.12 11.86 5.06
CA THR A 54 -3.45 11.98 5.67
C THR A 54 -3.47 13.09 6.72
N THR A 55 -4.67 13.60 7.05
CA THR A 55 -4.85 14.60 8.12
C THR A 55 -4.60 14.06 9.53
N GLY A 56 -4.58 12.73 9.67
CA GLY A 56 -4.40 11.98 10.91
C GLY A 56 -4.35 10.48 10.63
N LEU A 57 -4.57 9.64 11.64
CA LEU A 57 -4.41 8.18 11.53
C LEU A 57 -5.73 7.40 11.59
N ASP A 58 -6.86 8.06 11.79
CA ASP A 58 -8.17 7.42 11.88
C ASP A 58 -8.92 7.57 10.56
N SER A 59 -8.95 6.51 9.75
CA SER A 59 -9.63 6.52 8.45
C SER A 59 -11.14 6.87 8.48
N GLU A 60 -11.81 6.81 9.64
CA GLU A 60 -13.22 7.22 9.76
C GLU A 60 -13.35 8.73 10.01
N ALA A 61 -12.35 9.33 10.66
CA ALA A 61 -12.36 10.74 11.06
C ALA A 61 -11.44 11.62 10.20
N ASP A 62 -10.42 11.06 9.58
CA ASP A 62 -9.39 11.74 8.83
C ASP A 62 -9.56 11.55 7.32
N ASP A 63 -8.89 12.40 6.55
CA ASP A 63 -8.94 12.40 5.09
C ASP A 63 -7.55 12.18 4.48
N ILE A 64 -7.54 11.61 3.27
CA ILE A 64 -6.36 11.59 2.41
C ILE A 64 -6.15 13.01 1.87
N VAL A 65 -4.91 13.49 1.92
CA VAL A 65 -4.49 14.80 1.39
C VAL A 65 -3.49 14.68 0.24
N SER A 66 -2.80 13.54 0.12
CA SER A 66 -1.93 13.25 -1.01
C SER A 66 -1.86 11.75 -1.31
N VAL A 67 -1.75 11.41 -2.58
CA VAL A 67 -1.65 10.03 -3.09
C VAL A 67 -0.44 9.90 -3.98
N GLY A 68 0.48 8.99 -3.66
CA GLY A 68 1.64 8.65 -4.47
C GLY A 68 1.52 7.24 -5.02
N LEU A 69 1.76 7.07 -6.34
CA LEU A 69 1.81 5.77 -7.01
C LEU A 69 3.08 5.62 -7.83
N VAL A 70 3.75 4.48 -7.68
CA VAL A 70 4.97 4.16 -8.42
C VAL A 70 4.87 2.74 -8.99
N PRO A 71 4.63 2.58 -10.31
CA PRO A 71 4.61 1.27 -10.94
C PRO A 71 6.02 0.71 -11.10
N PHE A 72 6.19 -0.60 -10.90
CA PHE A 72 7.47 -1.28 -10.99
C PHE A 72 7.31 -2.79 -11.26
N ASN A 73 8.42 -3.45 -11.58
CA ASN A 73 8.58 -4.90 -11.47
C ASN A 73 9.94 -5.17 -10.82
N LEU A 74 10.38 -6.43 -10.72
CA LEU A 74 11.67 -6.73 -10.06
C LEU A 74 12.90 -6.26 -10.83
N GLN A 75 12.76 -5.87 -12.11
CA GLN A 75 13.89 -5.41 -12.93
C GLN A 75 14.01 -3.88 -12.97
N ARG A 76 12.90 -3.14 -12.80
CA ARG A 76 12.89 -1.69 -12.94
C ARG A 76 11.70 -1.02 -12.23
N ILE A 77 11.97 0.19 -11.72
CA ILE A 77 10.95 1.15 -11.31
C ILE A 77 10.64 2.10 -12.48
N TYR A 78 9.36 2.24 -12.82
CA TYR A 78 8.92 3.00 -13.99
C TYR A 78 8.55 4.45 -13.63
N CYS A 79 9.52 5.27 -13.20
CA CYS A 79 9.29 6.62 -12.68
C CYS A 79 8.47 7.55 -13.63
N LYS A 80 8.60 7.38 -14.95
CA LYS A 80 7.81 8.15 -15.94
C LYS A 80 6.29 7.89 -15.81
N HIS A 81 5.91 6.72 -15.30
CA HIS A 81 4.52 6.32 -15.12
C HIS A 81 4.03 6.54 -13.69
N SER A 82 4.85 7.11 -12.81
CA SER A 82 4.40 7.49 -11.47
C SER A 82 3.28 8.52 -11.53
N ARG A 83 2.46 8.54 -10.49
CA ARG A 83 1.39 9.52 -10.31
C ARG A 83 1.50 10.10 -8.91
N HIS A 84 1.19 11.39 -8.81
CA HIS A 84 1.11 12.10 -7.55
C HIS A 84 -0.05 13.06 -7.64
N TRP A 85 -0.91 13.03 -6.64
CA TRP A 85 -2.03 13.95 -6.51
C TRP A 85 -2.01 14.53 -5.10
N VAL A 86 -2.14 15.84 -4.99
CA VAL A 86 -2.64 16.50 -3.78
C VAL A 86 -4.16 16.60 -3.94
N VAL A 87 -4.89 16.36 -2.87
CA VAL A 87 -6.37 16.36 -2.87
C VAL A 87 -6.89 17.18 -1.70
N GLN A 88 -8.04 17.81 -1.92
CA GLN A 88 -8.70 18.58 -0.88
C GLN A 88 -9.37 17.63 0.14
N PRO A 89 -9.02 17.72 1.44
CA PRO A 89 -9.73 16.99 2.48
C PRO A 89 -11.12 17.59 2.71
N ARG A 90 -12.04 16.82 3.31
CA ARG A 90 -13.38 17.31 3.66
C ARG A 90 -13.34 18.17 4.94
N ARG A 91 -12.32 17.98 5.77
CA ARG A 91 -12.08 18.69 7.02
C ARG A 91 -10.80 19.51 6.93
N ASN A 92 -10.71 20.57 7.73
CA ASN A 92 -9.50 21.39 7.80
C ASN A 92 -8.30 20.56 8.27
N LEU A 93 -7.12 20.89 7.74
CA LEU A 93 -5.86 20.30 8.19
C LEU A 93 -5.58 20.62 9.66
N HIS A 94 -5.06 19.64 10.39
CA HIS A 94 -4.48 19.85 11.72
C HIS A 94 -3.04 20.35 11.58
N GLU A 95 -2.62 21.32 12.39
CA GLU A 95 -1.24 21.86 12.34
C GLU A 95 -0.17 20.76 12.47
N GLU A 96 -0.44 19.73 13.28
CA GLU A 96 0.45 18.58 13.44
C GLU A 96 0.67 17.81 12.14
N SER A 97 -0.37 17.64 11.31
CA SER A 97 -0.26 16.96 10.00
C SER A 97 0.61 17.76 9.02
N ILE A 98 0.44 19.09 8.99
CA ILE A 98 1.23 20.00 8.15
C ILE A 98 2.72 19.92 8.51
N ILE A 99 3.06 19.86 9.81
CA ILE A 99 4.44 19.73 10.27
C ILE A 99 5.08 18.42 9.77
N ILE A 100 4.28 17.36 9.64
CA ILE A 100 4.74 16.03 9.22
C ILE A 100 4.97 16.01 7.71
N HIS A 101 3.93 16.25 6.90
CA HIS A 101 3.98 16.06 5.44
C HIS A 101 4.30 17.32 4.64
N GLY A 102 4.31 18.49 5.28
CA GLY A 102 4.66 19.76 4.63
C GLY A 102 3.64 20.28 3.60
N ILE A 103 2.52 19.58 3.42
CA ILE A 103 1.42 20.02 2.55
C ILE A 103 0.64 21.10 3.29
N THR A 104 0.66 22.29 2.72
CA THR A 104 0.10 23.51 3.32
C THR A 104 -1.41 23.61 3.08
N HIS A 105 -2.07 24.48 3.87
CA HIS A 105 -3.50 24.76 3.69
C HIS A 105 -3.82 25.27 2.28
N SER A 106 -2.97 26.16 1.74
CA SER A 106 -3.12 26.69 0.39
C SER A 106 -3.01 25.62 -0.70
N GLU A 107 -2.13 24.62 -0.52
CA GLU A 107 -1.98 23.54 -1.50
C GLU A 107 -3.19 22.61 -1.52
N VAL A 108 -3.82 22.35 -0.37
CA VAL A 108 -5.05 21.53 -0.33
C VAL A 108 -6.30 22.31 -0.73
N ASP A 109 -6.35 23.62 -0.49
CA ASP A 109 -7.49 24.46 -0.86
C ASP A 109 -7.65 24.58 -2.38
N ASP A 110 -6.52 24.63 -3.11
CA ASP A 110 -6.50 24.67 -4.58
C ASP A 110 -6.55 23.26 -5.21
N ALA A 111 -6.46 22.20 -4.40
CA ALA A 111 -6.47 20.83 -4.88
C ALA A 111 -7.87 20.33 -5.26
N PRO A 112 -7.99 19.36 -6.19
CA PRO A 112 -9.27 18.75 -6.49
C PRO A 112 -9.77 17.89 -5.34
N ASP A 113 -11.09 17.76 -5.19
CA ASP A 113 -11.68 16.72 -4.32
C ASP A 113 -11.25 15.32 -4.81
N PHE A 114 -11.06 14.40 -3.87
CA PHE A 114 -10.65 13.02 -4.15
C PHE A 114 -11.54 12.33 -5.21
N ASN A 115 -12.83 12.68 -5.34
CA ASN A 115 -13.73 12.20 -6.39
C ASN A 115 -13.12 12.33 -7.80
N ARG A 116 -12.38 13.41 -8.06
CA ARG A 116 -11.79 13.68 -9.36
C ARG A 116 -10.64 12.75 -9.71
N ILE A 117 -10.05 12.08 -8.71
CA ILE A 117 -8.91 11.19 -8.92
C ILE A 117 -9.28 9.71 -8.82
N ILE A 118 -10.51 9.35 -8.43
CA ILE A 118 -10.92 7.94 -8.25
C ILE A 118 -10.70 7.11 -9.52
N GLU A 119 -11.23 7.56 -10.66
CA GLU A 119 -11.08 6.84 -11.93
C GLU A 119 -9.61 6.67 -12.35
N PRO A 120 -8.77 7.74 -12.43
CA PRO A 120 -7.37 7.57 -12.79
C PRO A 120 -6.55 6.82 -11.72
N LEU A 121 -6.93 6.87 -10.44
CA LEU A 121 -6.33 6.06 -9.37
C LEU A 121 -6.60 4.58 -9.61
N LEU A 122 -7.86 4.16 -9.75
CA LEU A 122 -8.22 2.76 -9.99
C LEU A 122 -7.62 2.23 -11.30
N ALA A 123 -7.58 3.05 -12.35
CA ALA A 123 -6.91 2.71 -13.61
C ALA A 123 -5.39 2.50 -13.44
N ALA A 124 -4.74 3.28 -12.58
CA ALA A 124 -3.32 3.11 -12.28
C ALA A 124 -3.04 1.82 -11.48
N LEU A 125 -3.97 1.41 -10.61
CA LEU A 125 -3.87 0.17 -9.83
C LEU A 125 -4.22 -1.09 -10.64
N SER A 126 -5.10 -0.97 -11.63
CA SER A 126 -5.57 -2.07 -12.47
C SER A 126 -4.43 -2.91 -13.07
N GLY A 127 -4.63 -4.24 -13.05
CA GLY A 127 -3.70 -5.24 -13.57
C GLY A 127 -2.38 -5.38 -12.80
N LYS A 128 -2.24 -4.76 -11.62
CA LYS A 128 -1.01 -4.75 -10.82
C LYS A 128 -1.30 -5.20 -9.39
N VAL A 129 -0.30 -5.81 -8.74
CA VAL A 129 -0.34 -6.07 -7.31
C VAL A 129 0.04 -4.78 -6.57
N VAL A 130 -0.84 -4.33 -5.68
CA VAL A 130 -0.61 -3.14 -4.87
C VAL A 130 0.40 -3.46 -3.78
N VAL A 131 1.33 -2.54 -3.53
CA VAL A 131 2.36 -2.66 -2.51
C VAL A 131 2.32 -1.44 -1.62
N VAL A 132 2.27 -1.64 -0.31
CA VAL A 132 2.28 -0.56 0.67
C VAL A 132 3.30 -0.84 1.76
N HIS A 133 3.65 0.18 2.54
CA HIS A 133 4.48 -0.05 3.70
C HIS A 133 3.69 -0.55 4.90
N TYR A 134 2.47 -0.08 5.13
CA TYR A 134 1.70 -0.48 6.30
C TYR A 134 0.19 -0.52 6.03
N ALA A 135 -0.30 -1.68 5.60
CA ALA A 135 -1.64 -1.85 5.05
C ALA A 135 -2.79 -1.46 5.98
N ALA A 136 -2.55 -1.40 7.29
CA ALA A 136 -3.53 -0.93 8.26
C ALA A 136 -3.82 0.58 8.16
N ILE A 137 -3.07 1.33 7.34
CA ILE A 137 -3.35 2.71 6.98
C ILE A 137 -3.97 2.76 5.58
N GLU A 138 -3.25 2.36 4.52
CA GLU A 138 -3.72 2.67 3.16
C GLU A 138 -5.01 1.92 2.79
N ARG A 139 -5.18 0.67 3.25
CA ARG A 139 -6.40 -0.11 2.95
C ARG A 139 -7.66 0.54 3.52
N PRO A 140 -7.76 0.84 4.84
CA PRO A 140 -8.96 1.46 5.38
C PRO A 140 -9.17 2.90 4.88
N PHE A 141 -8.11 3.69 4.68
CA PHE A 141 -8.24 5.04 4.11
C PHE A 141 -8.83 5.02 2.69
N LEU A 142 -8.32 4.15 1.80
CA LEU A 142 -8.87 4.04 0.44
C LEU A 142 -10.31 3.51 0.47
N ASN A 143 -10.59 2.49 1.27
CA ASN A 143 -11.93 1.93 1.41
C ASN A 143 -12.94 2.97 1.90
N ASN A 144 -12.61 3.72 2.95
CA ASN A 144 -13.51 4.74 3.48
C ASN A 144 -13.68 5.90 2.51
N ALA A 145 -12.61 6.33 1.83
CA ALA A 145 -12.69 7.37 0.81
C ALA A 145 -13.67 7.00 -0.32
N LEU A 146 -13.70 5.72 -0.74
CA LEU A 146 -14.63 5.22 -1.75
C LEU A 146 -16.04 5.00 -1.20
N LEU A 147 -16.21 4.47 0.02
CA LEU A 147 -17.53 4.35 0.66
C LEU A 147 -18.25 5.70 0.74
N LEU A 148 -17.52 6.77 1.07
CA LEU A 148 -18.08 8.11 1.21
C LEU A 148 -18.49 8.75 -0.13
N ARG A 149 -17.86 8.31 -1.23
CA ARG A 149 -17.93 8.99 -2.53
C ARG A 149 -18.70 8.21 -3.59
N LEU A 150 -18.56 6.89 -3.55
CA LEU A 150 -19.20 5.94 -4.44
C LEU A 150 -20.32 5.16 -3.76
N HIS A 151 -20.50 5.30 -2.44
CA HIS A 151 -21.40 4.47 -1.63
C HIS A 151 -21.06 2.98 -1.66
N GLU A 152 -19.83 2.65 -2.03
CA GLU A 152 -19.33 1.28 -2.14
C GLU A 152 -17.82 1.25 -1.78
N GLY A 153 -17.41 0.21 -1.05
CA GLY A 153 -16.04 0.03 -0.58
C GLY A 153 -15.15 -0.72 -1.59
N ILE A 154 -13.88 -0.90 -1.23
CA ILE A 154 -12.92 -1.63 -2.06
C ILE A 154 -12.14 -2.69 -1.27
N GLU A 155 -11.93 -3.84 -1.89
CA GLU A 155 -11.11 -4.91 -1.34
C GLU A 155 -10.12 -5.44 -2.38
N PHE A 156 -8.84 -5.58 -2.04
CA PHE A 156 -7.87 -6.14 -2.95
C PHE A 156 -6.68 -6.75 -2.22
N ALA A 157 -6.13 -7.81 -2.82
CA ALA A 157 -4.85 -8.38 -2.47
C ALA A 157 -3.76 -7.31 -2.58
N LEU A 158 -2.90 -7.26 -1.57
CA LEU A 158 -1.74 -6.39 -1.58
C LEU A 158 -0.56 -7.06 -0.87
N VAL A 159 0.63 -6.49 -1.06
CA VAL A 159 1.84 -6.87 -0.34
C VAL A 159 2.20 -5.77 0.66
N ASP A 160 2.43 -6.15 1.91
CA ASP A 160 2.84 -5.26 3.00
C ASP A 160 4.33 -5.48 3.32
N THR A 161 5.16 -4.47 3.02
CA THR A 161 6.61 -4.56 3.24
C THR A 161 7.00 -4.51 4.72
N MET A 162 6.18 -3.92 5.60
CA MET A 162 6.38 -3.97 7.04
C MET A 162 6.14 -5.39 7.58
N ASP A 163 5.13 -6.09 7.09
CA ASP A 163 4.86 -7.47 7.48
C ASP A 163 5.98 -8.41 7.02
N ILE A 164 6.48 -8.26 5.79
CA ILE A 164 7.67 -8.99 5.32
C ILE A 164 8.87 -8.74 6.25
N GLU A 165 9.15 -7.48 6.58
CA GLU A 165 10.25 -7.13 7.47
C GLU A 165 10.09 -7.77 8.86
N LYS A 166 8.89 -7.69 9.42
CA LYS A 166 8.55 -8.27 10.73
C LYS A 166 8.74 -9.78 10.73
N ARG A 167 8.30 -10.48 9.68
CA ARG A 167 8.52 -11.92 9.50
C ARG A 167 10.01 -12.24 9.44
N ALA A 168 10.79 -11.50 8.65
CA ALA A 168 12.23 -11.69 8.53
C ALA A 168 12.98 -11.47 9.85
N LEU A 169 12.68 -10.41 10.60
CA LEU A 169 13.28 -10.13 11.91
C LEU A 169 12.89 -11.20 12.95
N THR A 170 11.63 -11.64 12.95
CA THR A 170 11.14 -12.69 13.87
C THR A 170 11.77 -14.05 13.55
N ALA A 171 12.07 -14.33 12.28
CA ALA A 171 12.80 -15.53 11.87
C ALA A 171 14.26 -15.47 12.36
N ARG A 172 14.94 -14.32 12.22
CA ARG A 172 16.34 -14.11 12.66
C ARG A 172 16.55 -14.26 14.17
N GLN A 173 15.56 -13.90 15.00
CA GLN A 173 15.64 -14.07 16.46
C GLN A 173 15.68 -15.54 16.90
N GLY A 174 15.18 -16.47 16.07
CA GLY A 174 15.11 -17.89 16.42
C GLY A 174 14.27 -18.17 17.67
N LEU A 175 14.43 -19.38 18.24
CA LEU A 175 13.70 -19.81 19.44
C LEU A 175 14.21 -19.12 20.71
N ILE A 176 15.52 -18.86 20.79
CA ILE A 176 16.18 -18.27 21.96
C ILE A 176 15.76 -16.80 22.13
N GLY A 177 15.79 -15.99 21.05
CA GLY A 177 15.38 -14.59 21.13
C GLY A 177 13.92 -14.39 21.52
N ARG A 178 13.02 -15.30 21.10
CA ARG A 178 11.60 -15.29 21.51
C ARG A 178 11.43 -15.60 22.99
N LEU A 179 12.23 -16.51 23.55
CA LEU A 179 12.18 -16.86 24.97
C LEU A 179 12.62 -15.68 25.86
N PHE A 180 13.59 -14.90 25.39
CA PHE A 180 14.11 -13.73 26.12
C PHE A 180 13.42 -12.41 25.74
N ASN A 181 12.29 -12.47 25.01
CA ASN A 181 11.50 -11.32 24.58
C ASN A 181 12.35 -10.17 24.00
N SER A 182 13.32 -10.49 23.15
CA SER A 182 14.18 -9.48 22.53
C SER A 182 13.33 -8.54 21.67
N LYS A 183 13.44 -7.21 21.90
CA LYS A 183 12.70 -6.21 21.14
C LYS A 183 12.95 -6.39 19.64
N ILE A 184 11.88 -6.50 18.87
CA ILE A 184 11.94 -6.42 17.40
C ILE A 184 12.37 -5.00 17.05
N GLY A 185 13.30 -4.84 16.11
CA GLY A 185 13.81 -3.54 15.67
C GLY A 185 12.71 -2.65 15.08
N SER A 186 13.01 -1.37 14.87
CA SER A 186 12.08 -0.42 14.26
C SER A 186 11.61 -0.90 12.89
N LEU A 187 10.29 -0.87 12.68
CA LEU A 187 9.62 -1.27 11.45
C LEU A 187 9.27 -0.08 10.55
N ARG A 188 9.68 1.14 10.90
CA ARG A 188 9.46 2.34 10.05
C ARG A 188 10.20 2.18 8.71
N LEU A 189 9.61 2.71 7.63
CA LEU A 189 10.10 2.59 6.26
C LEU A 189 11.60 2.88 6.14
N ASN A 190 12.06 4.03 6.64
CA ASN A 190 13.47 4.40 6.61
C ASN A 190 14.38 3.46 7.37
N ASP A 191 13.94 2.93 8.51
CA ASP A 191 14.77 2.01 9.29
C ASP A 191 14.87 0.65 8.60
N CYS A 192 13.78 0.20 7.95
CA CYS A 192 13.78 -0.96 7.06
C CYS A 192 14.77 -0.76 5.91
N ARG A 193 14.66 0.35 5.18
CA ARG A 193 15.54 0.70 4.05
C ARG A 193 17.02 0.71 4.41
N LYS A 194 17.37 1.28 5.57
CA LYS A 194 18.76 1.28 6.08
C LYS A 194 19.33 -0.13 6.24
N ARG A 195 18.52 -1.12 6.63
CA ARG A 195 18.97 -2.52 6.80
C ARG A 195 19.33 -3.21 5.48
N TYR A 196 18.82 -2.69 4.36
CA TYR A 196 19.17 -3.14 3.01
C TYR A 196 20.16 -2.20 2.31
N SER A 197 20.76 -1.26 3.04
CA SER A 197 21.70 -0.26 2.49
C SER A 197 21.12 0.59 1.35
N LEU A 198 19.81 0.84 1.38
CA LEU A 198 19.12 1.69 0.41
C LEU A 198 19.35 3.18 0.71
N PRO A 199 19.33 4.06 -0.32
CA PRO A 199 19.54 5.49 -0.14
C PRO A 199 18.48 6.13 0.77
N ALA A 200 18.88 7.16 1.51
CA ALA A 200 17.97 7.94 2.34
C ALA A 200 17.19 8.94 1.50
N TYR A 201 15.88 9.04 1.77
CA TYR A 201 15.01 10.08 1.24
C TYR A 201 14.42 10.91 2.39
N ASN A 202 13.90 12.08 2.06
CA ASN A 202 13.04 12.82 2.98
C ASN A 202 11.70 12.08 3.08
N ASN A 203 11.20 11.92 4.30
CA ASN A 203 9.91 11.31 4.57
C ASN A 203 8.77 12.28 4.34
N HIS A 204 7.56 11.71 4.34
CA HIS A 204 6.29 12.42 4.40
C HIS A 204 6.01 13.18 3.10
N ASN A 205 6.33 12.49 2.00
CA ASN A 205 5.87 12.83 0.68
C ASN A 205 5.42 11.54 0.02
N ALA A 206 4.11 11.37 -0.14
CA ALA A 206 3.51 10.15 -0.67
C ALA A 206 4.19 9.58 -1.94
N LEU A 207 4.61 10.42 -2.89
CA LEU A 207 5.30 9.92 -4.09
C LEU A 207 6.69 9.34 -3.76
N THR A 208 7.44 10.04 -2.91
CA THR A 208 8.77 9.62 -2.46
C THR A 208 8.70 8.38 -1.58
N ASP A 209 7.69 8.30 -0.71
CA ASP A 209 7.46 7.14 0.16
C ASP A 209 6.95 5.92 -0.62
N ALA A 210 6.13 6.11 -1.65
CA ALA A 210 5.78 5.05 -2.60
C ALA A 210 7.02 4.55 -3.39
N LEU A 211 7.88 5.45 -3.87
CA LEU A 211 9.16 5.06 -4.50
C LEU A 211 10.03 4.27 -3.51
N ALA A 212 10.11 4.76 -2.28
CA ALA A 212 10.88 4.11 -1.23
C ALA A 212 10.35 2.70 -0.90
N THR A 213 9.03 2.53 -0.94
CA THR A 213 8.36 1.25 -0.74
C THR A 213 8.63 0.27 -1.89
N ALA A 214 8.63 0.74 -3.14
CA ALA A 214 8.98 -0.08 -4.30
C ALA A 214 10.42 -0.62 -4.21
N GLU A 215 11.39 0.25 -3.91
CA GLU A 215 12.79 -0.14 -3.71
C GLU A 215 12.95 -1.12 -2.53
N LEU A 216 12.24 -0.88 -1.43
CA LEU A 216 12.28 -1.76 -0.27
C LEU A 216 11.75 -3.15 -0.62
N LEU A 217 10.64 -3.25 -1.35
CA LEU A 217 10.11 -4.56 -1.76
C LEU A 217 11.11 -5.29 -2.66
N GLN A 218 11.70 -4.62 -3.67
CA GLN A 218 12.72 -5.24 -4.53
C GLN A 218 13.88 -5.81 -3.71
N ALA A 219 14.38 -5.06 -2.71
CA ALA A 219 15.43 -5.52 -1.82
C ALA A 219 14.98 -6.70 -0.94
N GLN A 220 13.81 -6.61 -0.31
CA GLN A 220 13.27 -7.68 0.54
C GLN A 220 13.09 -8.99 -0.24
N LEU A 221 12.53 -8.92 -1.45
CA LEU A 221 12.35 -10.09 -2.31
C LEU A 221 13.70 -10.69 -2.72
N SER A 222 14.67 -9.86 -3.11
CA SER A 222 16.02 -10.32 -3.45
C SER A 222 16.75 -10.99 -2.28
N HIS A 223 16.45 -10.60 -1.03
CA HIS A 223 17.14 -11.12 0.16
C HIS A 223 16.49 -12.36 0.75
N HIS A 224 15.16 -12.47 0.68
CA HIS A 224 14.41 -13.45 1.49
C HIS A 224 13.61 -14.45 0.67
N TYR A 225 13.45 -14.25 -0.64
CA TYR A 225 12.58 -15.06 -1.48
C TYR A 225 13.27 -15.56 -2.74
N ARG A 226 12.73 -16.62 -3.33
CA ARG A 226 13.14 -17.08 -4.65
C ARG A 226 12.31 -16.38 -5.71
N LEU A 227 12.88 -16.15 -6.88
CA LEU A 227 12.18 -15.49 -7.99
C LEU A 227 10.94 -16.26 -8.49
N ASP A 228 10.91 -17.58 -8.26
CA ASP A 228 9.79 -18.48 -8.58
C ASP A 228 8.79 -18.65 -7.43
N THR A 229 8.96 -17.94 -6.31
CA THR A 229 7.97 -17.93 -5.23
C THR A 229 6.61 -17.45 -5.78
N PRO A 230 5.51 -18.18 -5.54
CA PRO A 230 4.16 -17.72 -5.85
C PRO A 230 3.82 -16.40 -5.16
N ILE A 231 3.15 -15.49 -5.86
CA ILE A 231 2.83 -14.16 -5.30
C ILE A 231 1.78 -14.21 -4.18
N ASP A 232 0.89 -15.21 -4.19
CA ASP A 232 -0.13 -15.40 -3.16
C ASP A 232 0.46 -15.75 -1.78
N ASP A 233 1.70 -16.24 -1.69
CA ASP A 233 2.44 -16.39 -0.42
C ASP A 233 2.68 -15.05 0.30
N LEU A 234 2.61 -13.93 -0.43
CA LEU A 234 2.86 -12.58 0.07
C LEU A 234 1.58 -11.76 0.28
N TRP A 235 0.43 -12.24 -0.19
CA TRP A 235 -0.82 -11.51 -0.11
C TRP A 235 -1.38 -11.45 1.32
N ILE A 236 -2.00 -10.31 1.63
CA ILE A 236 -2.82 -10.07 2.82
C ILE A 236 -4.17 -9.43 2.45
#